data_AF-A0A2N1MEK7-F1
#
_entry.id   AF-A0A2N1MEK7-F1
#
_cell.length_a   1.000
_cell.length_b   1.000
_cell.length_c   1.000
_cell.angle_alpha   90.00
_cell.angle_beta   90.00
_cell.angle_gamma   90.00
#
_symmetry.space_group_name_H-M   'P 1'
#
loop_
_entity.id
_entity.type
_entity.pdbx_description
1 polymer ?
#
loop_
_entity_poly.entity_id
_entity_poly.type
_entity_poly.pdbx_seq_one_letter_code
_entity_poly.pdbx_strand_id
1 'polypeptide(L)'
;MPQPKPMIPLLPEEEEIHNNAEHCWVCEKEFGRPEEKVRDHCHITEILEIFIKKGVYFYEYMDSWSKFDKVNLPPKNAFYSKLNNTHISDILWSTPGLAWDALFLKTRQKLELITDQDMYMMVEEGLRGGISMVSRRYAYANNPGMGEGKWNMNKPKSFLLYLDANNLYGWAMMQYLPTGNFRWIRDEQKLASLRDEIISNEMENDIPEDYILKVKLAYPQELHPSHTDYPLTIERMKVRPEWLSDKQHELINRSGQRYVPTEKLIPNLFDRINM
;
A
#
# COMPACT_ATOMS: atom_id res chain seq x y z
N MET A 1 2.80 -0.66 -36.39
CA MET A 1 2.98 0.33 -35.30
C MET A 1 1.72 1.18 -35.27
N PRO A 2 1.06 1.39 -34.12
CA PRO A 2 -0.06 2.32 -34.04
C PRO A 2 0.44 3.76 -34.27
N GLN A 3 -0.31 4.56 -35.04
CA GLN A 3 0.03 5.97 -35.26
C GLN A 3 -0.31 6.81 -34.01
N PRO A 4 0.52 7.81 -33.66
CA PRO A 4 0.24 8.68 -32.52
C PRO A 4 -1.05 9.46 -32.74
N LYS A 5 -1.92 9.49 -31.73
CA LYS A 5 -3.12 10.33 -31.77
C LYS A 5 -2.71 11.81 -31.75
N PRO A 6 -3.35 12.68 -32.56
CA PRO A 6 -3.08 14.11 -32.51
C PRO A 6 -3.50 14.69 -31.15
N MET A 7 -2.71 15.63 -30.63
CA MET A 7 -3.03 16.35 -29.40
C MET A 7 -4.27 17.22 -29.60
N ILE A 8 -5.04 17.42 -28.54
CA ILE A 8 -6.18 18.33 -28.52
C ILE A 8 -5.67 19.78 -28.58
N PRO A 9 -6.34 20.67 -29.31
CA PRO A 9 -5.99 22.08 -29.33
C PRO A 9 -6.14 22.71 -27.95
N LEU A 10 -5.19 23.57 -27.57
CA LEU A 10 -5.28 24.38 -26.35
C LEU A 10 -6.49 25.33 -26.43
N LEU A 11 -7.09 25.63 -25.28
CA LEU A 11 -7.99 26.77 -25.16
C LEU A 11 -7.18 28.08 -25.32
N PRO A 12 -7.80 29.18 -25.77
CA PRO A 12 -7.09 30.45 -25.98
C PRO A 12 -6.31 30.94 -24.77
N GLU A 13 -6.87 30.76 -23.57
CA GLU A 13 -6.24 31.13 -22.29
C GLU A 13 -5.00 30.27 -21.99
N GLU A 14 -5.05 28.98 -22.30
CA GLU A 14 -3.93 28.05 -22.10
C GLU A 14 -2.79 28.31 -23.09
N GLU A 15 -3.13 28.69 -24.32
CA GLU A 15 -2.16 29.08 -25.34
C GLU A 15 -1.46 30.39 -24.97
N GLU A 16 -2.18 31.35 -24.40
CA GLU A 16 -1.61 32.59 -23.88
C GLU A 16 -0.65 32.33 -22.70
N ILE A 17 -1.05 31.48 -21.75
CA ILE A 17 -0.19 31.08 -20.62
C ILE A 17 1.08 30.39 -21.12
N HIS A 18 0.96 29.46 -22.07
CA HIS A 18 2.10 28.75 -22.64
C HIS A 18 3.07 29.71 -23.37
N ASN A 19 2.54 30.63 -24.19
CA ASN A 19 3.34 31.58 -24.94
C ASN A 19 4.05 32.58 -24.04
N ASN A 20 3.41 33.02 -22.96
CA ASN A 20 3.94 34.00 -22.02
C ASN A 20 4.81 33.38 -20.91
N ALA A 21 4.87 32.06 -20.77
CA ALA A 21 5.69 31.41 -19.75
C ALA A 21 7.19 31.70 -19.95
N GLU A 22 7.83 32.38 -19.00
CA GLU A 22 9.27 32.65 -19.02
C GLU A 22 10.08 31.58 -18.27
N HIS A 23 9.42 30.82 -17.40
CA HIS A 23 10.03 29.81 -16.55
C HIS A 23 9.33 28.45 -16.71
N CYS A 24 10.09 27.38 -16.63
CA CYS A 24 9.56 26.02 -16.59
C CYS A 24 8.74 25.83 -15.30
N TRP A 25 7.46 25.45 -15.43
CA TRP A 25 6.58 25.20 -14.29
C TRP A 25 7.05 24.05 -13.38
N VAL A 26 7.84 23.11 -13.92
CA VAL A 26 8.32 21.94 -13.17
C VAL A 26 9.61 22.25 -12.41
N CYS A 27 10.60 22.87 -13.07
CA CYS A 27 11.93 23.06 -12.48
C CYS A 27 12.25 24.52 -12.14
N GLU A 28 11.33 25.46 -12.39
CA GLU A 28 11.41 26.90 -12.08
C GLU A 28 12.61 27.63 -12.72
N LYS A 29 13.24 27.02 -13.72
CA LYS A 29 14.35 27.63 -14.47
C LYS A 29 13.81 28.42 -15.65
N GLU A 30 14.47 29.52 -15.98
CA GLU A 30 14.19 30.30 -17.19
C GLU A 30 14.34 29.44 -18.45
N PHE A 31 13.45 29.63 -19.41
CA PHE A 31 13.61 29.03 -20.74
C PHE A 31 14.75 29.73 -21.49
N GLY A 32 15.70 28.95 -22.00
CA GLY A 32 16.82 29.50 -22.76
C GLY A 32 16.41 29.94 -24.17
N ARG A 33 15.40 29.26 -24.75
CA ARG A 33 14.88 29.54 -26.10
C ARG A 33 13.38 29.20 -26.22
N PRO A 34 12.62 29.86 -27.12
CA PRO A 34 11.19 29.60 -27.30
C PRO A 34 10.85 28.14 -27.67
N GLU A 35 11.71 27.48 -28.45
CA GLU A 35 11.56 26.08 -28.88
C GLU A 35 11.75 25.04 -27.75
N GLU A 36 12.17 25.47 -26.55
CA GLU A 36 12.27 24.61 -25.37
C GLU A 36 10.92 24.45 -24.64
N LYS A 37 9.93 25.28 -24.98
CA LYS A 37 8.58 25.19 -24.42
C LYS A 37 7.85 24.00 -25.04
N VAL A 38 7.66 22.95 -24.25
CA VAL A 38 6.87 21.78 -24.64
C VAL A 38 5.48 21.85 -24.04
N ARG A 39 4.47 21.44 -24.81
CA ARG A 39 3.10 21.28 -24.33
C ARG A 39 3.04 19.98 -23.54
N ASP A 40 2.87 20.06 -22.23
CA ASP A 40 2.66 18.89 -21.38
C ASP A 40 1.18 18.49 -21.40
N HIS A 41 0.89 17.19 -21.46
CA HIS A 41 -0.49 16.71 -21.51
C HIS A 41 -0.68 15.47 -20.63
N CYS A 42 -1.74 15.47 -19.82
CA CYS A 42 -2.15 14.31 -19.06
C CYS A 42 -2.78 13.27 -20.01
N HIS A 43 -2.05 12.19 -20.31
CA HIS A 43 -2.50 11.13 -21.23
C HIS A 43 -3.65 10.27 -20.67
N ILE A 44 -4.17 10.61 -19.49
CA ILE A 44 -5.14 9.80 -18.74
C ILE A 44 -6.51 10.50 -18.66
N THR A 45 -6.57 11.84 -18.64
CA THR A 45 -7.83 12.58 -18.43
C THR A 45 -8.03 13.81 -19.31
N GLU A 46 -7.04 14.22 -20.13
CA GLU A 46 -7.06 15.49 -20.89
C GLU A 46 -7.24 16.75 -20.01
N ILE A 47 -7.04 16.65 -18.68
CA ILE A 47 -7.11 17.75 -17.71
C ILE A 47 -5.93 17.65 -16.74
N LEU A 48 -5.38 18.82 -16.39
CA LEU A 48 -4.19 19.05 -15.56
C LEU A 48 -4.52 18.89 -14.06
N GLU A 49 -4.51 17.66 -13.54
CA GLU A 49 -4.52 17.40 -12.09
C GLU A 49 -3.52 16.28 -11.71
N ILE A 50 -2.61 16.65 -10.80
CA ILE A 50 -1.43 15.91 -10.38
C ILE A 50 -1.77 14.98 -9.20
N PHE A 51 -1.44 13.69 -9.38
CA PHE A 51 -1.20 12.63 -8.38
C PHE A 51 -2.32 12.19 -7.44
N ILE A 52 -3.13 11.21 -7.90
CA ILE A 52 -3.67 10.15 -7.02
C ILE A 52 -3.74 8.82 -7.80
N LYS A 53 -2.67 8.01 -7.77
CA LYS A 53 -2.79 6.58 -8.09
C LYS A 53 -1.96 5.70 -7.16
N LYS A 54 -2.58 4.58 -6.80
CA LYS A 54 -2.07 3.52 -5.92
C LYS A 54 -0.91 2.78 -6.57
N GLY A 55 0.25 2.80 -5.89
CA GLY A 55 1.29 1.78 -5.94
C GLY A 55 2.11 1.68 -7.22
N VAL A 56 3.42 1.94 -7.11
CA VAL A 56 4.42 1.30 -7.98
C VAL A 56 5.71 1.11 -7.19
N TYR A 57 5.76 0.11 -6.31
CA TYR A 57 7.02 -0.49 -5.87
C TYR A 57 7.18 -1.82 -6.59
N PHE A 58 8.33 -2.05 -7.22
CA PHE A 58 8.53 -3.14 -8.18
C PHE A 58 8.86 -4.48 -7.51
N TYR A 59 7.93 -5.00 -6.69
CA TYR A 59 8.10 -6.23 -5.92
C TYR A 59 8.53 -7.46 -6.75
N GLU A 60 8.05 -7.58 -8.00
CA GLU A 60 8.38 -8.73 -8.86
C GLU A 60 9.79 -8.65 -9.47
N TYR A 61 10.39 -7.45 -9.52
CA TYR A 61 11.76 -7.27 -10.00
C TYR A 61 12.80 -7.46 -8.89
N MET A 62 12.46 -7.12 -7.64
CA MET A 62 13.35 -7.21 -6.48
C MET A 62 13.44 -8.65 -5.95
N ASP A 63 14.05 -9.55 -6.73
CA ASP A 63 14.18 -10.98 -6.41
C ASP A 63 15.55 -11.37 -5.81
N SER A 64 16.47 -10.42 -5.68
CA SER A 64 17.85 -10.70 -5.25
C SER A 64 18.58 -9.45 -4.77
N TRP A 65 19.47 -9.66 -3.79
CA TRP A 65 20.28 -8.62 -3.14
C TRP A 65 21.14 -7.79 -4.10
N SER A 66 21.68 -8.42 -5.14
CA SER A 66 22.48 -7.76 -6.18
C SER A 66 21.75 -6.64 -6.94
N LYS A 67 20.41 -6.55 -6.81
CA LYS A 67 19.60 -5.52 -7.46
C LYS A 67 19.51 -4.23 -6.65
N PHE A 68 19.91 -4.24 -5.38
CA PHE A 68 20.01 -3.05 -4.52
C PHE A 68 21.28 -2.24 -4.81
N ASP A 69 22.35 -2.90 -5.27
CA ASP A 69 23.61 -2.24 -5.65
C ASP A 69 23.54 -1.57 -7.03
N LYS A 70 22.42 -1.70 -7.73
CA LYS A 70 22.23 -1.09 -9.04
C LYS A 70 21.86 0.38 -8.88
N VAL A 71 22.81 1.24 -9.23
CA VAL A 71 22.63 2.70 -9.32
C VAL A 71 21.70 3.15 -10.45
N ASN A 72 21.32 2.23 -11.34
CA ASN A 72 20.45 2.49 -12.46
C ASN A 72 19.16 1.69 -12.35
N LEU A 73 18.08 2.38 -12.68
CA LEU A 73 16.78 1.79 -12.92
C LEU A 73 16.92 0.60 -13.92
N PRO A 74 16.42 -0.60 -13.57
CA PRO A 74 16.56 -1.81 -14.40
C PRO A 74 15.98 -1.68 -15.82
N PRO A 75 16.41 -2.45 -16.83
CA PRO A 75 15.84 -2.25 -18.17
C PRO A 75 14.34 -2.61 -18.19
N LYS A 76 13.53 -1.86 -18.95
CA LYS A 76 12.05 -2.01 -19.03
C LYS A 76 11.57 -3.44 -19.24
N ASN A 77 12.33 -4.23 -20.01
CA ASN A 77 12.03 -5.64 -20.28
C ASN A 77 12.13 -6.55 -19.04
N ALA A 78 12.82 -6.11 -17.98
CA ALA A 78 12.93 -6.81 -16.72
C ALA A 78 11.65 -6.74 -15.86
N PHE A 79 10.66 -5.96 -16.29
CA PHE A 79 9.38 -5.81 -15.60
C PHE A 79 8.26 -6.44 -16.43
N TYR A 80 7.84 -7.62 -15.98
CA TYR A 80 6.71 -8.35 -16.55
C TYR A 80 5.70 -8.59 -15.44
N SER A 81 4.50 -8.02 -15.57
CA SER A 81 3.44 -8.24 -14.60
C SER A 81 2.85 -9.62 -14.80
N LYS A 82 3.07 -10.55 -13.84
CA LYS A 82 2.44 -11.89 -13.90
C LYS A 82 0.92 -11.82 -13.75
N LEU A 83 0.42 -10.80 -13.05
CA LEU A 83 -1.02 -10.55 -12.84
C LEU A 83 -1.75 -10.18 -14.13
N ASN A 84 -1.15 -9.31 -14.93
CA ASN A 84 -1.78 -8.81 -16.16
C ASN A 84 -1.23 -9.49 -17.42
N ASN A 85 -0.21 -10.33 -17.28
CA ASN A 85 0.48 -11.04 -18.36
C ASN A 85 1.05 -10.07 -19.44
N THR A 86 1.46 -8.87 -19.02
CA THR A 86 1.96 -7.81 -19.90
C THR A 86 3.23 -7.16 -19.34
N HIS A 87 4.08 -6.65 -20.25
CA HIS A 87 5.16 -5.74 -19.89
C HIS A 87 4.63 -4.37 -19.44
N ILE A 88 5.37 -3.70 -18.56
CA ILE A 88 5.02 -2.33 -18.14
C ILE A 88 5.11 -1.36 -19.33
N SER A 89 4.20 -0.40 -19.40
CA SER A 89 4.26 0.70 -20.37
C SER A 89 5.37 1.69 -20.02
N ASP A 90 5.91 2.42 -21.01
CA ASP A 90 6.98 3.42 -20.80
C ASP A 90 6.62 4.49 -19.76
N ILE A 91 5.34 4.82 -19.60
CA ILE A 91 4.88 5.82 -18.65
C ILE A 91 4.95 5.33 -17.19
N LEU A 92 4.71 4.04 -16.95
CA LEU A 92 4.79 3.43 -15.62
C LEU A 92 6.24 3.26 -15.15
N TRP A 93 7.19 3.35 -16.08
CA TRP A 93 8.62 3.29 -15.80
C TRP A 93 9.16 4.60 -15.22
N SER A 94 8.75 5.73 -15.80
CA SER A 94 9.20 7.06 -15.40
C SER A 94 8.37 7.67 -14.27
N THR A 95 7.08 7.33 -14.16
CA THR A 95 6.17 7.98 -13.19
C THR A 95 6.58 7.79 -11.72
N PRO A 96 6.99 6.59 -11.25
CA PRO A 96 7.38 6.40 -9.84
C PRO A 96 8.70 7.09 -9.52
N GLY A 97 9.67 7.05 -10.44
CA GLY A 97 10.93 7.78 -10.32
C GLY A 97 10.71 9.29 -10.26
N LEU A 98 9.87 9.82 -11.16
CA LEU A 98 9.49 11.23 -11.14
C LEU A 98 8.77 11.63 -9.84
N ALA A 99 7.86 10.79 -9.35
CA ALA A 99 7.16 11.03 -8.08
C ALA A 99 8.13 11.06 -6.90
N TRP A 100 9.08 10.12 -6.89
CA TRP A 100 10.12 10.00 -5.88
C TRP A 100 11.05 11.22 -5.90
N ASP A 101 11.54 11.61 -7.06
CA ASP A 101 12.40 12.79 -7.22
C ASP A 101 11.68 14.09 -6.84
N ALA A 102 10.43 14.25 -7.26
CA ALA A 102 9.60 15.40 -6.91
C ALA A 102 9.33 15.47 -5.39
N LEU A 103 9.12 14.33 -4.73
CA LEU A 103 8.94 14.25 -3.27
C LEU A 103 10.17 14.80 -2.55
N PHE A 104 11.39 14.35 -2.89
CA PHE A 104 12.60 14.84 -2.22
C PHE A 104 12.95 16.27 -2.60
N LEU A 105 12.67 16.69 -3.83
CA LEU A 105 12.86 18.08 -4.22
C LEU A 105 11.96 19.01 -3.41
N LYS A 106 10.69 18.63 -3.23
CA LYS A 106 9.69 19.45 -2.51
C LYS A 106 9.92 19.45 -1.00
N THR A 107 10.16 18.28 -0.41
CA THR A 107 10.29 18.12 1.04
C THR A 107 11.70 18.42 1.55
N ARG A 108 12.71 18.32 0.69
CA ARG A 108 14.15 18.37 1.05
C ARG A 108 14.56 17.34 2.10
N GLN A 109 13.74 16.33 2.33
CA GLN A 109 14.02 15.28 3.29
C GLN A 109 15.17 14.40 2.78
N LYS A 110 15.96 13.84 3.70
CA LYS A 110 16.95 12.81 3.40
C LYS A 110 16.52 11.51 4.06
N LEU A 111 16.55 10.42 3.30
CA LEU A 111 16.32 9.09 3.83
C LEU A 111 17.67 8.42 4.06
N GLU A 112 17.86 7.89 5.27
CA GLU A 112 18.96 6.99 5.57
C GLU A 112 18.63 5.58 5.07
N LEU A 113 19.62 4.88 4.54
CA LEU A 113 19.46 3.49 4.15
C LEU A 113 19.81 2.60 5.35
N ILE A 114 19.01 1.55 5.57
CA ILE A 114 19.37 0.49 6.51
C ILE A 114 20.56 -0.27 5.92
N THR A 115 21.72 -0.17 6.57
CA THR A 115 22.96 -0.82 6.13
C THR A 115 23.25 -2.13 6.85
N ASP A 116 22.61 -2.35 8.00
CA ASP A 116 22.71 -3.58 8.77
C ASP A 116 21.77 -4.66 8.19
N GLN A 117 22.34 -5.80 7.81
CA GLN A 117 21.59 -6.88 7.16
C GLN A 117 20.49 -7.44 8.06
N ASP A 118 20.77 -7.65 9.34
CA ASP A 118 19.80 -8.22 10.28
C ASP A 118 18.62 -7.27 10.51
N MET A 119 18.89 -5.98 10.59
CA MET A 119 17.85 -4.95 10.71
C MET A 119 16.98 -4.87 9.47
N TYR A 120 17.60 -4.90 8.28
CA TYR A 120 16.87 -4.92 7.03
C TYR A 120 15.98 -6.17 6.92
N MET A 121 16.52 -7.35 7.25
CA MET A 121 15.75 -8.60 7.28
C MET A 121 14.59 -8.54 8.27
N MET A 122 14.79 -7.96 9.46
CA MET A 122 13.71 -7.76 10.43
C MET A 122 12.60 -6.87 9.87
N VAL A 123 12.94 -5.76 9.20
CA VAL A 123 11.95 -4.86 8.59
C VAL A 123 11.23 -5.54 7.43
N GLU A 124 11.94 -6.19 6.52
CA GLU A 124 11.35 -6.95 5.39
C GLU A 124 10.41 -8.07 5.87
N GLU A 125 10.83 -8.83 6.87
CA GLU A 125 9.98 -9.84 7.52
C GLU A 125 8.74 -9.23 8.18
N GLY A 126 8.81 -7.96 8.59
CA GLY A 126 7.72 -7.16 9.13
C GLY A 126 6.79 -6.57 8.07
N LEU A 127 7.20 -6.47 6.79
CA LEU A 127 6.39 -5.85 5.75
C LEU A 127 5.11 -6.65 5.46
N ARG A 128 3.96 -5.98 5.56
CA ARG A 128 2.62 -6.53 5.31
C ARG A 128 1.95 -5.77 4.18
N GLY A 129 1.24 -6.49 3.32
CA GLY A 129 0.41 -5.91 2.27
C GLY A 129 -0.93 -5.40 2.82
N GLY A 130 -1.78 -4.92 1.91
CA GLY A 130 -3.14 -4.54 2.27
C GLY A 130 -3.95 -5.72 2.81
N ILE A 131 -4.75 -5.46 3.84
CA ILE A 131 -5.62 -6.47 4.45
C ILE A 131 -6.82 -6.69 3.52
N SER A 132 -7.02 -7.94 3.12
CA SER A 132 -8.20 -8.37 2.37
C SER A 132 -8.81 -9.58 3.06
N MET A 133 -9.90 -9.34 3.79
CA MET A 133 -10.57 -10.38 4.57
C MET A 133 -12.09 -10.22 4.51
N VAL A 134 -12.78 -11.35 4.73
CA VAL A 134 -14.23 -11.40 4.89
C VAL A 134 -14.52 -12.15 6.19
N SER A 135 -14.69 -11.40 7.29
CA SER A 135 -15.04 -11.94 8.62
C SER A 135 -16.47 -12.49 8.62
N ARG A 136 -17.42 -11.68 8.15
CA ARG A 136 -18.83 -12.07 8.02
C ARG A 136 -19.20 -12.38 6.58
N ARG A 137 -19.33 -13.68 6.25
CA ARG A 137 -19.59 -14.15 4.87
C ARG A 137 -20.99 -13.85 4.34
N TYR A 138 -21.95 -13.56 5.22
CA TYR A 138 -23.31 -13.25 4.83
C TYR A 138 -23.90 -12.15 5.72
N ALA A 139 -24.37 -11.10 5.08
CA ALA A 139 -25.13 -10.02 5.70
C ALA A 139 -26.32 -9.69 4.79
N TYR A 140 -27.49 -9.50 5.40
CA TYR A 140 -28.72 -9.16 4.71
C TYR A 140 -29.34 -7.95 5.41
N ALA A 141 -29.48 -6.85 4.68
CA ALA A 141 -30.17 -5.68 5.18
C ALA A 141 -31.66 -5.98 5.42
N ASN A 142 -32.31 -5.19 6.26
CA ASN A 142 -33.76 -5.22 6.44
C ASN A 142 -34.27 -3.79 6.40
N ASN A 143 -34.60 -3.26 5.23
CA ASN A 143 -35.13 -1.91 5.12
C ASN A 143 -36.12 -1.76 3.95
N PRO A 144 -37.03 -0.76 4.00
CA PRO A 144 -38.04 -0.57 2.97
C PRO A 144 -37.49 -0.33 1.56
N GLY A 145 -36.26 0.20 1.45
CA GLY A 145 -35.61 0.47 0.15
C GLY A 145 -35.28 -0.79 -0.65
N MET A 146 -35.40 -1.99 -0.07
CA MET A 146 -35.16 -3.26 -0.75
C MET A 146 -36.31 -3.68 -1.69
N GLY A 147 -37.48 -3.05 -1.60
CA GLY A 147 -38.68 -3.38 -2.38
C GLY A 147 -39.61 -4.39 -1.70
N GLU A 148 -40.82 -4.54 -2.24
CA GLU A 148 -41.87 -5.40 -1.69
C GLU A 148 -41.42 -6.87 -1.60
N GLY A 149 -41.80 -7.54 -0.51
CA GLY A 149 -41.47 -8.94 -0.26
C GLY A 149 -40.02 -9.23 0.15
N LYS A 150 -39.14 -8.21 0.20
CA LYS A 150 -37.70 -8.36 0.53
C LYS A 150 -37.29 -7.81 1.89
N TRP A 151 -38.22 -7.22 2.64
CA TRP A 151 -37.97 -6.74 4.01
C TRP A 151 -39.16 -7.08 4.91
N ASN A 152 -38.93 -7.08 6.21
CA ASN A 152 -39.93 -7.41 7.21
C ASN A 152 -40.09 -6.24 8.20
N MET A 153 -41.29 -5.70 8.28
CA MET A 153 -41.65 -4.59 9.17
C MET A 153 -41.55 -4.95 10.66
N ASN A 154 -41.68 -6.23 11.01
CA ASN A 154 -41.60 -6.71 12.39
C ASN A 154 -40.15 -6.94 12.85
N LYS A 155 -39.16 -6.83 11.95
CA LYS A 155 -37.74 -6.92 12.30
C LYS A 155 -37.12 -5.52 12.38
N PRO A 156 -36.11 -5.30 13.24
CA PRO A 156 -35.37 -4.05 13.28
C PRO A 156 -34.84 -3.66 11.91
N LYS A 157 -34.89 -2.36 11.60
CA LYS A 157 -34.35 -1.84 10.34
C LYS A 157 -32.83 -1.95 10.34
N SER A 158 -32.25 -2.42 9.24
CA SER A 158 -30.81 -2.51 9.05
C SER A 158 -30.42 -2.17 7.61
N PHE A 159 -29.23 -1.61 7.45
CA PHE A 159 -28.66 -1.17 6.18
C PHE A 159 -27.26 -1.76 6.04
N LEU A 160 -26.81 -1.98 4.80
CA LEU A 160 -25.43 -2.30 4.50
C LEU A 160 -24.72 -1.02 4.09
N LEU A 161 -23.60 -0.73 4.73
CA LEU A 161 -22.79 0.44 4.47
C LEU A 161 -21.52 0.01 3.73
N TYR A 162 -21.23 0.64 2.61
CA TYR A 162 -19.97 0.51 1.92
C TYR A 162 -19.13 1.76 2.19
N LEU A 163 -17.93 1.58 2.72
CA LEU A 163 -16.98 2.65 3.00
C LEU A 163 -15.71 2.39 2.18
N ASP A 164 -15.19 3.44 1.57
CA ASP A 164 -13.91 3.42 0.88
C ASP A 164 -13.12 4.65 1.32
N ALA A 165 -11.86 4.44 1.68
CA ALA A 165 -10.99 5.51 2.14
C ALA A 165 -10.37 6.23 0.94
N ASN A 166 -10.64 7.52 0.82
CA ASN A 166 -10.02 8.36 -0.20
C ASN A 166 -8.50 8.44 0.02
N ASN A 167 -7.73 7.89 -0.92
CA ASN A 167 -6.26 7.95 -0.92
C ASN A 167 -5.60 7.50 0.41
N LEU A 168 -5.98 6.31 0.90
CA LEU A 168 -5.48 5.77 2.18
C LEU A 168 -3.95 5.84 2.35
N TYR A 169 -3.18 5.43 1.34
CA TYR A 169 -1.72 5.46 1.41
C TYR A 169 -1.16 6.89 1.37
N GLY A 170 -1.76 7.78 0.58
CA GLY A 170 -1.37 9.18 0.58
C GLY A 170 -1.60 9.82 1.95
N TRP A 171 -2.72 9.53 2.61
CA TRP A 171 -2.97 9.97 3.99
C TRP A 171 -1.95 9.40 4.98
N ALA A 172 -1.62 8.11 4.87
CA ALA A 172 -0.60 7.48 5.71
C ALA A 172 0.79 8.10 5.49
N MET A 173 1.13 8.48 4.26
CA MET A 173 2.38 9.16 3.91
C MET A 173 2.46 10.60 4.43
N MET A 174 1.36 11.20 4.88
CA MET A 174 1.35 12.50 5.55
C MET A 174 1.58 12.41 7.06
N GLN A 175 1.64 11.20 7.63
CA GLN A 175 1.92 10.99 9.06
C GLN A 175 3.44 11.01 9.31
N TYR A 176 3.83 11.02 10.59
CA TYR A 176 5.23 10.80 10.96
C TYR A 176 5.69 9.41 10.49
N LEU A 177 6.79 9.39 9.72
CA LEU A 177 7.39 8.18 9.19
C LEU A 177 8.88 8.15 9.54
N PRO A 178 9.47 6.95 9.75
CA PRO A 178 10.89 6.84 10.03
C PRO A 178 11.69 7.24 8.79
N THR A 179 12.61 8.20 8.95
CA THR A 179 13.45 8.70 7.86
C THR A 179 14.93 8.38 8.03
N GLY A 180 15.39 8.03 9.24
CA GLY A 180 16.77 7.64 9.49
C GLY A 180 17.10 7.47 10.98
N ASN A 181 18.39 7.47 11.28
CA ASN A 181 19.02 7.14 12.55
C ASN A 181 18.67 5.72 13.05
N PHE A 182 18.65 4.76 12.12
CA PHE A 182 18.29 3.39 12.44
C PHE A 182 19.37 2.74 13.30
N ARG A 183 19.01 2.33 14.53
CA ARG A 183 19.96 1.72 15.48
C ARG A 183 19.30 0.62 16.30
N TRP A 184 20.06 -0.42 16.57
CA TRP A 184 19.68 -1.44 17.54
C TRP A 184 19.72 -0.88 18.96
N ILE A 185 18.66 -1.13 19.72
CA ILE A 185 18.67 -0.88 21.18
C ILE A 185 19.23 -2.13 21.84
N ARG A 186 20.42 -2.00 22.44
CA ARG A 186 21.11 -3.09 23.16
C ARG A 186 21.03 -2.95 24.68
N ASP A 187 20.51 -1.83 25.16
CA ASP A 187 20.37 -1.54 26.58
C ASP A 187 19.15 -2.29 27.14
N GLU A 188 19.40 -3.27 28.00
CA GLU A 188 18.35 -4.08 28.63
C GLU A 188 17.43 -3.27 29.56
N GLN A 189 17.96 -2.22 30.22
CA GLN A 189 17.15 -1.36 31.08
C GLN A 189 16.20 -0.53 30.23
N LYS A 190 16.67 0.02 29.11
CA LYS A 190 15.81 0.75 28.15
C LYS A 190 14.75 -0.17 27.54
N LEU A 191 15.09 -1.43 27.25
CA LEU A 191 14.13 -2.40 26.73
C LEU A 191 13.06 -2.76 27.79
N ALA A 192 13.44 -2.88 29.06
CA ALA A 192 12.50 -3.14 30.14
C ALA A 192 11.54 -1.97 30.36
N SER A 193 12.05 -0.73 30.40
CA SER A 193 11.20 0.45 30.56
C SER A 193 10.23 0.61 29.39
N LEU A 194 10.70 0.44 28.16
CA LEU A 194 9.87 0.51 26.96
C LEU A 194 8.76 -0.56 26.98
N ARG A 195 9.07 -1.78 27.45
CA ARG A 195 8.06 -2.83 27.60
C ARG A 195 6.97 -2.41 28.58
N ASP A 196 7.34 -1.84 29.71
CA ASP A 196 6.38 -1.43 30.74
C ASP A 196 5.50 -0.27 30.23
N GLU A 197 6.08 0.71 29.53
CA GLU A 197 5.35 1.83 28.89
C GLU A 197 4.35 1.36 27.83
N ILE A 198 4.72 0.36 27.02
CA ILE A 198 3.82 -0.22 26.01
C ILE A 198 2.65 -0.95 26.69
N ILE A 199 2.91 -1.69 27.77
CA ILE A 199 1.88 -2.43 28.50
C ILE A 199 0.95 -1.49 29.25
N SER A 200 1.47 -0.40 29.82
CA SER A 200 0.67 0.62 30.51
C SER A 200 -0.11 1.52 29.53
N ASN A 201 0.21 1.47 28.24
CA ASN A 201 -0.38 2.32 27.19
C ASN A 201 -0.16 3.82 27.48
N GLU A 202 1.02 4.16 28.01
CA GLU A 202 1.42 5.51 28.42
C GLU A 202 2.34 6.20 27.41
N MET A 203 2.61 5.56 26.26
CA MET A 203 3.43 6.16 25.21
C MET A 203 2.76 7.42 24.64
N GLU A 204 3.55 8.49 24.57
CA GLU A 204 3.14 9.74 23.92
C GLU A 204 3.11 9.54 22.40
N ASN A 205 2.10 10.12 21.75
CA ASN A 205 2.01 10.13 20.28
C ASN A 205 2.97 11.18 19.69
N ASP A 206 3.34 11.02 18.42
CA ASP A 206 4.13 11.99 17.65
C ASP A 206 5.52 12.30 18.25
N ILE A 207 6.13 11.31 18.89
CA ILE A 207 7.48 11.42 19.42
C ILE A 207 8.55 11.38 18.31
N PRO A 208 9.71 12.05 18.49
CA PRO A 208 10.77 12.09 17.47
C PRO A 208 11.47 10.75 17.21
N GLU A 209 11.41 9.80 18.16
CA GLU A 209 12.00 8.47 18.06
C GLU A 209 10.90 7.42 18.08
N ASP A 210 10.84 6.56 17.06
CA ASP A 210 9.88 5.45 16.98
C ASP A 210 10.60 4.09 17.14
N TYR A 211 9.85 3.03 17.46
CA TYR A 211 10.36 1.71 17.78
C TYR A 211 9.75 0.65 16.87
N ILE A 212 10.61 -0.11 16.19
CA ILE A 212 10.22 -1.35 15.51
C ILE A 212 10.59 -2.52 16.42
N LEU A 213 9.59 -3.29 16.83
CA LEU A 213 9.75 -4.35 17.82
C LEU A 213 9.54 -5.72 17.20
N LYS A 214 10.38 -6.68 17.60
CA LYS A 214 10.17 -8.11 17.33
C LYS A 214 9.81 -8.80 18.63
N VAL A 215 8.57 -9.26 18.77
CA VAL A 215 8.00 -9.73 20.05
C VAL A 215 7.34 -11.10 19.95
N LYS A 216 7.21 -11.72 21.12
CA LYS A 216 6.26 -12.82 21.34
C LYS A 216 4.97 -12.19 21.88
N LEU A 217 3.87 -12.40 21.18
CA LEU A 217 2.57 -11.82 21.53
C LEU A 217 1.59 -12.94 21.86
N ALA A 218 1.05 -12.96 23.08
CA ALA A 218 -0.09 -13.79 23.40
C ALA A 218 -1.37 -13.05 22.96
N TYR A 219 -2.36 -13.78 22.42
CA TYR A 219 -3.66 -13.24 22.03
C TYR A 219 -4.74 -13.80 22.96
N PRO A 220 -5.09 -13.07 24.04
CA PRO A 220 -6.00 -13.57 25.07
C PRO A 220 -7.37 -13.97 24.50
N GLN A 221 -7.91 -15.10 24.96
CA GLN A 221 -9.15 -15.68 24.43
C GLN A 221 -10.37 -14.78 24.69
N GLU A 222 -10.34 -14.01 25.77
CA GLU A 222 -11.37 -13.03 26.13
C GLU A 222 -11.55 -11.93 25.07
N LEU A 223 -10.52 -11.65 24.25
CA LEU A 223 -10.57 -10.67 23.17
C LEU A 223 -11.08 -11.26 21.85
N HIS A 224 -11.21 -12.59 21.74
CA HIS A 224 -11.60 -13.23 20.48
C HIS A 224 -13.00 -12.81 20.01
N PRO A 225 -14.02 -12.71 20.88
CA PRO A 225 -15.36 -12.28 20.46
C PRO A 225 -15.39 -10.85 19.91
N SER A 226 -14.65 -9.92 20.52
CA SER A 226 -14.61 -8.52 20.08
C SER A 226 -13.75 -8.31 18.83
N HIS A 227 -12.70 -9.13 18.65
CA HIS A 227 -11.75 -8.97 17.53
C HIS A 227 -12.05 -9.90 16.35
N THR A 228 -13.12 -10.70 16.39
CA THR A 228 -13.49 -11.62 15.31
C THR A 228 -13.73 -10.91 13.98
N ASP A 229 -14.31 -9.70 14.03
CA ASP A 229 -14.60 -8.94 12.82
C ASP A 229 -13.35 -8.33 12.17
N TYR A 230 -12.30 -8.09 12.96
CA TYR A 230 -11.03 -7.52 12.52
C TYR A 230 -9.87 -7.98 13.42
N PRO A 231 -9.31 -9.20 13.21
CA PRO A 231 -8.17 -9.68 13.97
C PRO A 231 -6.96 -8.76 13.76
N LEU A 232 -6.37 -8.29 14.86
CA LEU A 232 -5.33 -7.26 14.81
C LEU A 232 -3.96 -7.79 14.39
N THR A 233 -3.74 -9.10 14.52
CA THR A 233 -2.44 -9.71 14.25
C THR A 233 -2.46 -10.45 12.92
N ILE A 234 -1.48 -10.15 12.07
CA ILE A 234 -1.47 -10.58 10.67
C ILE A 234 -0.19 -11.36 10.40
N GLU A 235 -0.35 -12.56 9.85
CA GLU A 235 0.77 -13.47 9.60
C GLU A 235 0.75 -13.99 8.17
N ARG A 236 1.93 -14.18 7.58
CA ARG A 236 2.07 -14.99 6.37
C ARG A 236 2.05 -16.45 6.78
N MET A 237 0.98 -17.15 6.46
CA MET A 237 0.83 -18.56 6.84
C MET A 237 0.15 -19.37 5.74
N LYS A 238 0.39 -20.68 5.78
CA LYS A 238 -0.34 -21.64 4.95
C LYS A 238 -1.57 -22.09 5.71
N VAL A 239 -2.73 -21.97 5.08
CA VAL A 239 -3.96 -22.55 5.60
C VAL A 239 -3.78 -24.06 5.67
N ARG A 240 -4.27 -24.71 6.71
CA ARG A 240 -4.25 -26.17 6.78
C ARG A 240 -5.59 -26.72 6.28
N PRO A 241 -5.62 -27.88 5.59
CA PRO A 241 -6.87 -28.46 5.11
C PRO A 241 -7.93 -28.60 6.21
N GLU A 242 -7.50 -28.88 7.44
CA GLU A 242 -8.37 -29.09 8.60
C GLU A 242 -9.06 -27.81 9.08
N TRP A 243 -8.60 -26.64 8.62
CA TRP A 243 -9.22 -25.35 8.95
C TRP A 243 -10.28 -24.92 7.94
N LEU A 244 -10.45 -25.69 6.87
CA LEU A 244 -11.45 -25.40 5.85
C LEU A 244 -12.83 -25.82 6.37
N SER A 245 -13.83 -24.96 6.13
CA SER A 245 -15.22 -25.32 6.38
C SER A 245 -15.68 -26.44 5.44
N ASP A 246 -16.70 -27.20 5.84
CA ASP A 246 -17.33 -28.23 5.01
C ASP A 246 -17.69 -27.71 3.61
N LYS A 247 -18.17 -26.46 3.52
CA LYS A 247 -18.50 -25.83 2.25
C LYS A 247 -17.27 -25.62 1.35
N GLN A 248 -16.13 -25.28 1.94
CA GLN A 248 -14.88 -25.12 1.19
C GLN A 248 -14.38 -26.48 0.68
N HIS A 249 -14.51 -27.54 1.49
CA HIS A 249 -14.22 -28.90 1.04
C HIS A 249 -15.14 -29.33 -0.12
N GLU A 250 -16.44 -29.06 -0.04
CA GLU A 250 -17.39 -29.32 -1.14
C GLU A 250 -16.99 -28.57 -2.42
N LEU A 251 -16.61 -27.30 -2.32
CA LEU A 251 -16.20 -26.48 -3.47
C LEU A 251 -14.93 -27.01 -4.15
N ILE A 252 -13.95 -27.47 -3.37
CA ILE A 252 -12.72 -28.11 -3.88
C ILE A 252 -13.07 -29.40 -4.63
N ASN A 253 -13.92 -30.24 -4.03
CA ASN A 253 -14.35 -31.49 -4.64
C ASN A 253 -15.11 -31.25 -5.95
N ARG A 254 -15.99 -30.24 -5.99
CA ARG A 254 -16.80 -29.91 -7.17
C ARG A 254 -15.98 -29.28 -8.30
N SER A 255 -14.96 -28.49 -7.98
CA SER A 255 -14.13 -27.83 -8.99
C SER A 255 -13.15 -28.78 -9.68
N GLY A 256 -12.96 -30.00 -9.13
CA GLY A 256 -11.93 -30.94 -9.58
C GLY A 256 -10.51 -30.46 -9.30
N GLN A 257 -10.34 -29.34 -8.61
CA GLN A 257 -9.04 -28.79 -8.22
C GLN A 257 -8.55 -29.47 -6.94
N ARG A 258 -7.24 -29.58 -6.79
CA ARG A 258 -6.62 -30.07 -5.56
C ARG A 258 -6.33 -28.90 -4.63
N TYR A 259 -6.42 -29.15 -3.33
CA TYR A 259 -5.90 -28.23 -2.34
C TYR A 259 -4.39 -28.07 -2.53
N VAL A 260 -3.92 -26.83 -2.71
CA VAL A 260 -2.50 -26.50 -2.76
C VAL A 260 -2.19 -25.56 -1.60
N PRO A 261 -1.27 -25.92 -0.69
CA PRO A 261 -0.90 -25.08 0.44
C PRO A 261 -0.08 -23.88 -0.03
N THR A 262 -0.76 -22.76 -0.26
CA THR A 262 -0.16 -21.48 -0.61
C THR A 262 -0.07 -20.60 0.63
N GLU A 263 1.06 -19.90 0.77
CA GLU A 263 1.24 -18.90 1.80
C GLU A 263 0.35 -17.68 1.50
N LYS A 264 -0.38 -17.21 2.50
CA LYS A 264 -1.28 -16.07 2.39
C LYS A 264 -1.07 -15.17 3.59
N LEU A 265 -1.33 -13.88 3.40
CA LEU A 265 -1.40 -12.93 4.49
C LEU A 265 -2.78 -13.07 5.17
N ILE A 266 -2.80 -13.55 6.41
CA ILE A 266 -4.04 -13.92 7.12
C ILE A 266 -4.07 -13.22 8.48
N PRO A 267 -5.04 -12.32 8.70
CA PRO A 267 -5.41 -11.88 10.05
C PRO A 267 -5.98 -13.06 10.83
N ASN A 268 -5.45 -13.35 12.02
CA ASN A 268 -5.96 -14.43 12.86
C ASN A 268 -5.80 -14.11 14.35
N LEU A 269 -6.40 -14.93 15.21
CA LEU A 269 -6.47 -14.74 16.66
C LEU A 269 -5.50 -15.66 17.43
N PHE A 270 -4.50 -16.23 16.75
CA PHE A 270 -3.50 -17.07 17.40
C PHE A 270 -2.40 -16.24 18.06
N ASP A 271 -1.71 -16.85 19.02
CA ASP A 271 -0.47 -16.31 19.57
C ASP A 271 0.58 -16.15 18.46
N ARG A 272 1.55 -15.28 18.72
CA ARG A 272 2.70 -15.02 17.85
C ARG A 272 3.99 -15.33 18.57
N ILE A 273 4.80 -16.17 17.95
CA ILE A 273 6.13 -16.51 18.46
C ILE A 273 7.18 -15.55 17.90
N ASN A 274 6.94 -14.97 16.71
CA ASN A 274 7.79 -14.00 16.04
C ASN A 274 6.90 -12.96 15.31
N MET A 275 6.51 -11.90 16.00
CA MET A 275 5.80 -10.75 15.41
C MET A 275 6.73 -9.56 15.29
#